data_AF-A0A382IT26-F1
#
_entry.id   AF-A0A382IT26-F1
#
_cell.length_a   1.000
_cell.length_b   1.000
_cell.length_c   1.000
_cell.angle_alpha   90.00
_cell.angle_beta   90.00
_cell.angle_gamma   90.00
#
_symmetry.space_group_name_H-M   'P 1'
#
loop_
_entity.id
_entity.type
_entity.pdbx_description
1 polymer ?
#
loop_
_entity_poly.entity_id
_entity_poly.type
_entity_poly.pdbx_seq_one_letter_code
_entity_poly.pdbx_strand_id
1 'polypeptide(L)'
;SEDKKTLKDPINKIPSKNAPTGAAKIAPLPTDVDALILAKLPKVLIDRRPSSLLRNLGNIDQNKKDKDSSKQPKSAADIAIESLAENLTKSNWNGVADFFSSQFKKTENANKAYLSLLDTLALPPHIRPTRTIPSASVTPGKVTPPRNMAYAEKHLLSPTDILYLGDACPVDLNEKTTIPKLGRLLKIALSRGHFPDTIVTLLEKGTKKIGGSNDSKKRMTAARLLISAGLAADAGKFLPKIDDSDDPDELDIIANYHLALHAKEPKEGHLGLAWKATQLVLANPKTIQASKESALERAVDLAPKVEEEKGAQWLSESFTGDAKLGREVLATIGALTSSGRSEPSSSARLRRLTL
;
A
#
# COMPACT_ATOMS: atom_id res chain seq x y z
N SER A 1 47.00 -7.47 39.58
CA SER A 1 47.19 -8.66 40.42
C SER A 1 45.92 -8.85 41.22
N GLU A 2 45.05 -9.78 40.81
CA GLU A 2 45.05 -11.18 41.29
C GLU A 2 44.59 -11.21 42.77
N ASP A 3 43.64 -12.01 43.24
CA ASP A 3 43.05 -13.20 42.64
C ASP A 3 41.76 -13.65 43.36
N LYS A 4 41.10 -14.60 42.71
CA LYS A 4 39.90 -15.39 43.00
C LYS A 4 39.79 -16.15 44.35
N LYS A 5 38.51 -16.34 44.74
CA LYS A 5 37.79 -17.58 45.18
C LYS A 5 38.31 -18.40 46.37
N THR A 6 37.39 -18.77 47.29
CA THR A 6 36.76 -20.11 47.50
C THR A 6 36.07 -20.14 48.89
N LEU A 7 34.76 -20.42 49.04
CA LEU A 7 34.00 -21.69 49.04
C LEU A 7 34.16 -22.60 50.28
N LYS A 8 33.04 -22.83 51.01
CA LYS A 8 32.54 -24.05 51.73
C LYS A 8 31.51 -23.64 52.83
N ASP A 9 30.18 -23.79 52.63
CA ASP A 9 29.28 -24.95 52.94
C ASP A 9 28.84 -25.04 54.44
N PRO A 10 27.76 -25.74 54.90
CA PRO A 10 26.62 -26.42 54.23
C PRO A 10 25.19 -26.32 54.90
N ILE A 11 24.15 -26.82 54.18
CA ILE A 11 22.94 -27.62 54.57
C ILE A 11 21.99 -27.22 55.74
N ASN A 12 20.71 -27.02 55.39
CA ASN A 12 19.41 -27.40 56.05
C ASN A 12 18.36 -26.29 55.80
N LYS A 13 17.07 -26.49 55.48
CA LYS A 13 16.08 -27.57 55.65
C LYS A 13 14.93 -27.27 54.67
N ILE A 14 14.32 -28.31 54.11
CA ILE A 14 12.99 -28.25 53.49
C ILE A 14 11.94 -28.15 54.61
N PRO A 15 10.85 -27.38 54.41
CA PRO A 15 9.56 -27.88 54.85
C PRO A 15 8.52 -27.88 53.73
N SER A 16 7.90 -29.05 53.58
CA SER A 16 6.65 -29.30 52.90
C SER A 16 5.55 -28.34 53.40
N LYS A 17 4.79 -27.75 52.46
CA LYS A 17 3.48 -27.16 52.77
C LYS A 17 2.55 -27.27 51.55
N ASN A 18 1.61 -28.20 51.69
CA ASN A 18 0.18 -28.08 51.42
C ASN A 18 -0.27 -27.47 50.08
N ALA A 19 -0.84 -28.32 49.24
CA ALA A 19 -1.82 -27.91 48.25
C ALA A 19 -3.03 -27.25 48.95
N PRO A 20 -3.60 -26.21 48.33
CA PRO A 20 -5.01 -26.30 47.98
C PRO A 20 -5.26 -25.93 46.51
N THR A 21 -5.85 -26.90 45.82
CA THR A 21 -7.07 -26.78 45.02
C THR A 21 -7.53 -25.36 44.67
N GLY A 22 -7.55 -25.05 43.37
CA GLY A 22 -8.20 -23.86 42.83
C GLY A 22 -7.42 -23.26 41.67
N ALA A 23 -7.39 -23.94 40.52
CA ALA A 23 -6.98 -23.29 39.28
C ALA A 23 -8.04 -22.23 38.93
N ALA A 24 -7.86 -21.03 39.47
CA ALA A 24 -8.56 -19.85 39.01
C ALA A 24 -8.23 -19.71 37.52
N LYS A 25 -9.23 -19.92 36.66
CA LYS A 25 -9.17 -19.52 35.26
C LYS A 25 -8.74 -18.06 35.25
N ILE A 26 -7.50 -17.81 34.86
CA ILE A 26 -7.02 -16.48 34.54
C ILE A 26 -7.99 -15.98 33.47
N ALA A 27 -8.87 -15.05 33.84
CA ALA A 27 -9.72 -14.38 32.88
C ALA A 27 -8.80 -13.79 31.79
N PRO A 28 -9.06 -14.00 30.50
CA PRO A 28 -8.25 -13.39 29.47
C PRO A 28 -8.24 -11.88 29.72
N LEU A 29 -7.05 -11.26 29.71
CA LEU A 29 -6.91 -9.80 29.80
C LEU A 29 -7.95 -9.16 28.86
N PRO A 30 -8.59 -8.04 29.25
CA PRO A 30 -9.55 -7.35 28.41
C PRO A 30 -8.86 -7.06 27.07
N THR A 31 -9.21 -7.85 26.07
CA THR A 31 -8.46 -7.86 24.82
C THR A 31 -8.91 -6.63 24.08
N ASP A 32 -7.98 -5.69 23.89
CA ASP A 32 -8.27 -4.42 23.24
C ASP A 32 -8.97 -4.67 21.89
N VAL A 33 -10.14 -4.06 21.72
CA VAL A 33 -11.01 -4.30 20.55
C VAL A 33 -10.25 -3.94 19.27
N ASP A 34 -9.46 -2.86 19.30
CA ASP A 34 -8.57 -2.45 18.21
C ASP A 34 -7.60 -3.58 17.82
N ALA A 35 -6.94 -4.19 18.80
CA ALA A 35 -5.98 -5.27 18.58
C ALA A 35 -6.65 -6.53 18.02
N LEU A 36 -7.85 -6.86 18.52
CA LEU A 36 -8.65 -7.95 17.99
C LEU A 36 -9.06 -7.71 16.53
N ILE A 37 -9.47 -6.49 16.19
CA ILE A 37 -9.84 -6.14 14.82
C ILE A 37 -8.62 -6.25 13.91
N LEU A 38 -7.48 -5.67 14.30
CA LEU A 38 -6.23 -5.74 13.51
C LEU A 38 -5.77 -7.19 13.27
N ALA A 39 -5.90 -8.06 14.27
CA ALA A 39 -5.49 -9.47 14.15
C ALA A 39 -6.45 -10.31 13.29
N LYS A 40 -7.72 -9.93 13.22
CA LYS A 40 -8.77 -10.69 12.51
C LYS A 40 -9.02 -10.17 11.10
N LEU A 41 -8.98 -8.87 10.86
CA LEU A 41 -9.33 -8.23 9.58
C LEU A 41 -8.65 -8.86 8.35
N PRO A 42 -7.33 -9.17 8.34
CA PRO A 42 -6.68 -9.80 7.17
C PRO A 42 -7.19 -11.21 6.85
N LYS A 43 -7.86 -11.87 7.81
CA LYS A 43 -8.37 -13.25 7.68
C LYS A 43 -9.84 -13.29 7.25
N VAL A 44 -10.48 -12.12 7.17
CA VAL A 44 -11.91 -12.00 6.89
C VAL A 44 -12.12 -12.20 5.41
N LEU A 45 -13.10 -13.05 5.08
CA LEU A 45 -13.52 -13.23 3.70
C LEU A 45 -14.36 -12.02 3.28
N ILE A 46 -13.72 -11.04 2.64
CA ILE A 46 -14.40 -10.01 1.88
C ILE A 46 -14.53 -10.55 0.46
N ASP A 47 -15.75 -10.79 -0.05
CA ASP A 47 -15.95 -11.37 -1.38
C ASP A 47 -16.78 -10.48 -2.31
N ARG A 48 -16.09 -9.54 -2.95
CA ARG A 48 -16.62 -8.69 -4.03
C ARG A 48 -16.44 -9.28 -5.44
N ARG A 49 -16.33 -10.59 -5.62
CA ARG A 49 -16.27 -11.16 -6.98
C ARG A 49 -17.59 -10.97 -7.71
N PRO A 50 -17.59 -10.81 -9.04
CA PRO A 50 -18.84 -10.70 -9.82
C PRO A 50 -19.82 -11.85 -9.52
N SER A 51 -19.32 -13.09 -9.46
CA SER A 51 -20.14 -14.28 -9.14
C SER A 51 -20.79 -14.21 -7.75
N SER A 52 -20.03 -13.78 -6.73
CA SER A 52 -20.53 -13.59 -5.37
C SER A 52 -21.57 -12.48 -5.29
N LEU A 53 -21.31 -11.34 -5.94
CA LEU A 53 -22.25 -10.22 -5.98
C LEU A 53 -23.57 -10.61 -6.66
N LEU A 54 -23.51 -11.31 -7.80
CA LEU A 54 -24.71 -11.80 -8.49
C LEU A 54 -25.48 -12.81 -7.65
N ARG A 55 -24.80 -13.72 -6.96
CA ARG A 55 -25.44 -14.67 -6.04
C ARG A 55 -26.12 -13.95 -4.87
N ASN A 56 -25.46 -12.95 -4.31
CA ASN A 56 -26.03 -12.16 -3.23
C ASN A 56 -27.25 -11.39 -3.72
N LEU A 57 -27.18 -10.78 -4.91
CA LEU A 57 -28.33 -10.10 -5.55
C LEU A 57 -29.52 -11.05 -5.74
N GLY A 58 -29.29 -12.27 -6.25
CA GLY A 58 -30.35 -13.27 -6.43
C GLY A 58 -30.94 -13.81 -5.12
N ASN A 59 -30.21 -13.73 -4.02
CA ASN A 59 -30.64 -14.17 -2.69
C ASN A 59 -31.31 -13.06 -1.85
N ILE A 60 -31.35 -11.81 -2.33
CA ILE A 60 -31.99 -10.69 -1.61
C ILE A 60 -33.46 -11.01 -1.30
N ASP A 61 -34.15 -11.74 -2.19
CA ASP A 61 -35.56 -12.11 -2.01
C ASP A 61 -35.79 -13.31 -1.07
N GLN A 62 -34.77 -14.14 -0.80
CA GLN A 62 -34.92 -15.36 0.01
C GLN A 62 -34.59 -15.17 1.51
N ASN A 63 -34.02 -14.03 1.89
CA ASN A 63 -33.61 -13.74 3.27
C ASN A 63 -34.76 -13.56 4.29
N LYS A 64 -36.01 -13.86 3.91
CA LYS A 64 -37.16 -13.83 4.82
C LYS A 64 -37.42 -15.14 5.57
N LYS A 65 -36.73 -16.25 5.27
CA LYS A 65 -37.10 -17.56 5.85
C LYS A 65 -36.10 -18.29 6.75
N ASP A 66 -34.80 -18.03 6.72
CA ASP A 66 -33.88 -18.84 7.52
C ASP A 66 -33.00 -18.00 8.45
N LYS A 67 -33.54 -17.69 9.64
CA LYS A 67 -32.74 -17.34 10.83
C LYS A 67 -33.02 -18.37 11.92
N ASP A 68 -32.54 -19.58 11.73
CA ASP A 68 -32.30 -20.45 12.89
C ASP A 68 -31.15 -21.42 12.64
N SER A 69 -30.08 -21.27 13.42
CA SER A 69 -29.19 -22.32 13.92
C SER A 69 -27.92 -21.72 14.53
N SER A 70 -27.80 -21.92 15.85
CA SER A 70 -26.58 -21.97 16.68
C SER A 70 -25.34 -21.20 16.17
N LYS A 71 -25.25 -19.90 16.46
CA LYS A 71 -23.97 -19.18 16.38
C LYS A 71 -23.46 -18.92 17.80
N GLN A 72 -22.20 -19.30 18.04
CA GLN A 72 -21.46 -18.92 19.24
C GLN A 72 -21.56 -17.40 19.49
N PRO A 73 -21.47 -16.92 20.75
CA PRO A 73 -21.49 -15.49 21.02
C PRO A 73 -20.34 -14.81 20.26
N LYS A 74 -20.71 -13.99 19.27
CA LYS A 74 -19.75 -13.24 18.46
C LYS A 74 -19.15 -12.12 19.30
N SER A 75 -17.84 -11.93 19.24
CA SER A 75 -17.22 -10.81 19.94
C SER A 75 -17.59 -9.48 19.28
N ALA A 76 -17.48 -8.36 20.00
CA ALA A 76 -17.73 -7.03 19.42
C ALA A 76 -16.88 -6.77 18.16
N ALA A 77 -15.63 -7.25 18.15
CA ALA A 77 -14.75 -7.18 16.98
C ALA A 77 -15.28 -8.00 15.79
N ASP A 78 -15.87 -9.19 16.03
CA ASP A 78 -16.45 -10.01 14.97
C ASP A 78 -17.67 -9.33 14.35
N ILE A 79 -18.53 -8.73 15.17
CA ILE A 79 -19.72 -7.99 14.71
C ILE A 79 -19.29 -6.78 13.85
N ALA A 80 -18.31 -6.01 14.32
CA ALA A 80 -17.82 -4.84 13.61
C ALA A 80 -17.19 -5.20 12.25
N ILE A 81 -16.41 -6.27 12.22
CA ILE A 81 -15.79 -6.79 11.00
C ILE A 81 -16.83 -7.33 10.00
N GLU A 82 -17.84 -8.05 10.47
CA GLU A 82 -18.94 -8.53 9.62
C GLU A 82 -19.73 -7.36 9.02
N SER A 83 -19.99 -6.33 9.83
CA SER A 83 -20.62 -5.08 9.37
C SER A 83 -19.78 -4.38 8.30
N LEU A 84 -18.45 -4.30 8.48
CA LEU A 84 -17.54 -3.77 7.45
C LEU A 84 -17.61 -4.59 6.16
N ALA A 85 -17.54 -5.93 6.25
CA ALA A 85 -17.61 -6.81 5.09
C ALA A 85 -18.95 -6.66 4.35
N GLU A 86 -20.06 -6.55 5.09
CA GLU A 86 -21.39 -6.32 4.53
C GLU A 86 -21.47 -4.96 3.81
N ASN A 87 -21.05 -3.88 4.46
CA ASN A 87 -20.98 -2.54 3.85
C ASN A 87 -20.12 -2.55 2.58
N LEU A 88 -18.97 -3.23 2.62
CA LEU A 88 -18.14 -3.42 1.46
C LEU A 88 -18.86 -4.20 0.37
N THR A 89 -19.56 -5.30 0.64
CA THR A 89 -20.29 -6.04 -0.42
C THR A 89 -21.43 -5.25 -1.05
N LYS A 90 -22.10 -4.40 -0.27
CA LYS A 90 -23.21 -3.55 -0.72
C LYS A 90 -22.76 -2.24 -1.37
N SER A 91 -21.46 -1.98 -1.44
CA SER A 91 -20.89 -0.68 -1.86
C SER A 91 -21.44 0.49 -1.02
N ASN A 92 -21.74 0.26 0.26
CA ASN A 92 -22.11 1.31 1.22
C ASN A 92 -20.86 1.97 1.77
N TRP A 93 -20.28 2.89 0.99
CA TRP A 93 -19.01 3.52 1.32
C TRP A 93 -19.06 4.45 2.54
N ASN A 94 -20.22 5.05 2.83
CA ASN A 94 -20.40 5.82 4.06
C ASN A 94 -20.22 4.93 5.30
N GLY A 95 -20.82 3.73 5.29
CA GLY A 95 -20.64 2.76 6.37
C GLY A 95 -19.19 2.26 6.52
N VAL A 96 -18.43 2.23 5.42
CA VAL A 96 -16.99 1.92 5.46
C VAL A 96 -16.20 3.07 6.12
N ALA A 97 -16.49 4.32 5.76
CA ALA A 97 -15.88 5.49 6.38
C ALA A 97 -16.22 5.57 7.88
N ASP A 98 -17.48 5.31 8.23
CA ASP A 98 -17.97 5.30 9.61
C ASP A 98 -17.28 4.21 10.45
N PHE A 99 -17.01 3.04 9.87
CA PHE A 99 -16.26 1.98 10.55
C PHE A 99 -14.86 2.47 10.97
N PHE A 100 -14.12 3.11 10.07
CA PHE A 100 -12.76 3.57 10.39
C PHE A 100 -12.74 4.78 11.33
N SER A 101 -13.80 5.59 11.34
CA SER A 101 -13.90 6.76 12.22
C SER A 101 -14.42 6.43 13.63
N SER A 102 -15.31 5.44 13.77
CA SER A 102 -16.01 5.16 15.03
C SER A 102 -15.49 3.93 15.79
N GLN A 103 -14.95 2.93 15.09
CA GLN A 103 -14.67 1.63 15.70
C GLN A 103 -13.35 1.58 16.50
N PHE A 104 -12.40 2.47 16.18
CA PHE A 104 -11.06 2.47 16.75
C PHE A 104 -10.90 3.58 17.78
N LYS A 105 -10.25 3.27 18.90
CA LYS A 105 -9.88 4.29 19.89
C LYS A 105 -8.70 5.14 19.41
N LYS A 106 -7.75 4.50 18.69
CA LYS A 106 -6.54 5.16 18.19
C LYS A 106 -6.58 5.29 16.68
N THR A 107 -6.36 6.50 16.18
CA THR A 107 -6.29 6.80 14.74
C THR A 107 -5.21 5.99 14.02
N GLU A 108 -4.09 5.70 14.70
CA GLU A 108 -3.03 4.85 14.14
C GLU A 108 -3.49 3.42 13.88
N ASN A 109 -4.31 2.86 14.76
CA ASN A 109 -4.88 1.52 14.60
C ASN A 109 -5.90 1.50 13.46
N ALA A 110 -6.73 2.54 13.36
CA ALA A 110 -7.64 2.73 12.23
C ALA A 110 -6.86 2.77 10.90
N ASN A 111 -5.76 3.53 10.83
CA ASN A 111 -4.93 3.62 9.62
C ASN A 111 -4.28 2.27 9.27
N LYS A 112 -3.73 1.54 10.25
CA LYS A 112 -3.18 0.19 10.03
C LYS A 112 -4.25 -0.79 9.52
N ALA A 113 -5.45 -0.74 10.09
CA ALA A 113 -6.58 -1.56 9.65
C ALA A 113 -7.00 -1.19 8.21
N TYR A 114 -7.05 0.10 7.90
CA TYR A 114 -7.37 0.60 6.56
C TYR A 114 -6.34 0.14 5.51
N LEU A 115 -5.04 0.24 5.80
CA LEU A 115 -4.00 -0.25 4.90
C LEU A 115 -4.09 -1.77 4.67
N SER A 116 -4.39 -2.52 5.73
CA SER A 116 -4.63 -3.97 5.65
C SER A 116 -5.86 -4.31 4.79
N LEU A 117 -6.93 -3.50 4.87
CA LEU A 117 -8.08 -3.63 3.99
C LEU A 117 -7.70 -3.43 2.52
N LEU A 118 -6.93 -2.38 2.19
CA LEU A 118 -6.49 -2.13 0.81
C LEU A 118 -5.65 -3.29 0.27
N ASP A 119 -4.77 -3.88 1.10
CA ASP A 119 -3.99 -5.05 0.72
C ASP A 119 -4.86 -6.28 0.48
N THR A 120 -5.88 -6.48 1.33
CA THR A 120 -6.85 -7.56 1.18
C THR A 120 -7.62 -7.42 -0.12
N LEU A 121 -8.09 -6.21 -0.45
CA LEU A 121 -8.82 -5.92 -1.68
C LEU A 121 -7.96 -6.03 -2.95
N ALA A 122 -6.63 -5.93 -2.84
CA ALA A 122 -5.73 -6.07 -3.97
C ALA A 122 -5.46 -7.53 -4.36
N LEU A 123 -5.78 -8.47 -3.47
CA LEU A 123 -5.63 -9.91 -3.66
C LEU A 123 -6.98 -10.54 -4.04
N PRO A 124 -7.01 -11.67 -4.77
CA PRO A 124 -8.25 -12.41 -4.94
C PRO A 124 -8.71 -12.97 -3.58
N PRO A 125 -10.04 -13.07 -3.33
CA PRO A 125 -10.53 -13.61 -2.07
C PRO A 125 -10.03 -15.03 -1.89
N HIS A 126 -9.51 -15.33 -0.70
CA HIS A 126 -9.04 -16.66 -0.38
C HIS A 126 -10.22 -17.57 -0.01
N ILE A 127 -10.94 -18.05 -1.03
CA ILE A 127 -11.93 -19.11 -0.83
C ILE A 127 -11.13 -20.38 -0.56
N ARG A 128 -11.21 -20.90 0.66
CA ARG A 128 -10.77 -22.28 0.90
C ARG A 128 -11.59 -23.15 -0.04
N PRO A 129 -10.98 -23.88 -0.99
CA PRO A 129 -11.74 -24.77 -1.83
C PRO A 129 -12.54 -25.66 -0.89
N THR A 130 -13.86 -25.70 -1.09
CA THR A 130 -14.71 -26.69 -0.42
C THR A 130 -13.99 -28.01 -0.59
N ARG A 131 -13.63 -28.66 0.52
CA ARG A 131 -12.97 -29.96 0.51
C ARG A 131 -13.91 -30.91 -0.21
N THR A 132 -13.81 -30.96 -1.53
CA THR A 132 -14.26 -32.10 -2.29
C THR A 132 -13.43 -33.22 -1.70
N ILE A 133 -14.09 -34.08 -0.94
CA ILE A 133 -13.51 -35.35 -0.52
C ILE A 133 -12.92 -35.91 -1.81
N PRO A 134 -11.61 -36.20 -1.87
CA PRO A 134 -11.04 -36.82 -3.06
C PRO A 134 -11.86 -38.08 -3.27
N SER A 135 -12.72 -38.07 -4.29
CA SER A 135 -13.38 -39.28 -4.73
C SER A 135 -12.25 -40.21 -5.12
N ALA A 136 -12.06 -41.28 -4.35
CA ALA A 136 -11.01 -42.26 -4.60
C ALA A 136 -11.21 -42.99 -5.95
N SER A 137 -12.26 -42.67 -6.71
CA SER A 137 -12.43 -43.07 -8.09
C SER A 137 -11.83 -42.02 -9.03
N VAL A 138 -10.61 -42.29 -9.48
CA VAL A 138 -10.11 -41.76 -10.76
C VAL A 138 -10.97 -42.38 -11.86
N THR A 139 -12.12 -41.78 -12.17
CA THR A 139 -12.82 -42.09 -13.43
C THR A 139 -11.95 -41.64 -14.59
N PRO A 140 -11.54 -42.53 -15.50
CA PRO A 140 -10.81 -42.15 -16.71
C PRO A 140 -11.64 -41.11 -17.48
N GLY A 141 -11.04 -39.97 -17.85
CA GLY A 141 -11.68 -38.94 -18.68
C GLY A 141 -12.16 -37.67 -17.97
N LYS A 142 -12.07 -37.55 -16.63
CA LYS A 142 -12.32 -36.27 -15.95
C LYS A 142 -11.05 -35.42 -15.86
N VAL A 143 -11.02 -34.35 -16.66
CA VAL A 143 -9.98 -33.30 -16.58
C VAL A 143 -10.15 -32.56 -15.25
N THR A 144 -9.26 -32.78 -14.29
CA THR A 144 -9.14 -31.90 -13.13
C THR A 144 -8.59 -30.55 -13.59
N PRO A 145 -9.32 -29.44 -13.43
CA PRO A 145 -8.80 -28.14 -13.83
C PRO A 145 -7.56 -27.82 -12.98
N PRO A 146 -6.50 -27.26 -13.57
CA PRO A 146 -5.32 -26.87 -12.82
C PRO A 146 -5.72 -25.85 -11.74
N ARG A 147 -5.11 -25.94 -10.56
CA ARG A 147 -5.25 -24.97 -9.45
C ARG A 147 -4.56 -23.63 -9.79
N ASN A 148 -4.77 -23.12 -11.00
CA ASN A 148 -4.13 -21.90 -11.47
C ASN A 148 -4.86 -20.70 -10.88
N MET A 149 -4.28 -20.10 -9.84
CA MET A 149 -4.73 -18.81 -9.29
C MET A 149 -4.69 -17.67 -10.32
N ALA A 150 -4.04 -17.86 -11.47
CA ALA A 150 -4.04 -16.93 -12.60
C ALA A 150 -5.45 -16.62 -13.12
N TYR A 151 -6.39 -17.57 -13.02
CA TYR A 151 -7.79 -17.41 -13.43
C TYR A 151 -8.74 -17.16 -12.24
N ALA A 152 -8.21 -16.95 -11.03
CA ALA A 152 -9.04 -16.63 -9.88
C ALA A 152 -9.72 -15.27 -10.09
N GLU A 153 -11.04 -15.26 -10.00
CA GLU A 153 -11.81 -14.03 -9.98
C GLU A 153 -11.35 -13.14 -8.81
N LYS A 154 -10.87 -11.93 -9.13
CA LYS A 154 -10.52 -10.88 -8.14
C LYS A 154 -11.74 -10.01 -7.80
N HIS A 155 -11.60 -9.15 -6.79
CA HIS A 155 -12.63 -8.17 -6.37
C HIS A 155 -13.03 -7.18 -7.47
N LEU A 156 -14.33 -7.03 -7.70
CA LEU A 156 -14.89 -6.00 -8.57
C LEU A 156 -14.94 -4.68 -7.80
N LEU A 157 -14.15 -3.72 -8.27
CA LEU A 157 -14.10 -2.35 -7.77
C LEU A 157 -14.15 -1.43 -8.99
N SER A 158 -15.08 -0.48 -8.97
CA SER A 158 -15.17 0.57 -9.98
C SER A 158 -14.22 1.74 -9.68
N PRO A 159 -13.91 2.60 -10.67
CA PRO A 159 -13.20 3.85 -10.43
C PRO A 159 -13.80 4.70 -9.30
N THR A 160 -15.13 4.77 -9.23
CA THR A 160 -15.85 5.50 -8.19
C THR A 160 -15.64 4.89 -6.81
N ASP A 161 -15.67 3.55 -6.69
CA ASP A 161 -15.41 2.84 -5.43
C ASP A 161 -14.03 3.18 -4.86
N ILE A 162 -13.02 3.32 -5.73
CA ILE A 162 -11.64 3.63 -5.32
C ILE A 162 -11.54 5.05 -4.77
N LEU A 163 -12.26 6.00 -5.36
CA LEU A 163 -12.32 7.37 -4.84
C LEU A 163 -13.02 7.42 -3.48
N TYR A 164 -14.13 6.68 -3.32
CA TYR A 164 -14.80 6.58 -2.03
C TYR A 164 -13.97 5.87 -0.97
N LEU A 165 -13.17 4.86 -1.34
CA LEU A 165 -12.16 4.29 -0.45
C LEU A 165 -11.15 5.35 -0.02
N GLY A 166 -10.67 6.19 -0.95
CA GLY A 166 -9.82 7.35 -0.65
C GLY A 166 -10.43 8.29 0.38
N ASP A 167 -11.72 8.63 0.23
CA ASP A 167 -12.45 9.48 1.17
C ASP A 167 -12.68 8.80 2.54
N ALA A 168 -12.81 7.47 2.57
CA ALA A 168 -12.95 6.66 3.78
C ALA A 168 -11.65 6.49 4.58
N CYS A 169 -10.50 6.94 4.05
CA CYS A 169 -9.23 6.89 4.77
C CYS A 169 -9.34 7.72 6.08
N PRO A 170 -9.01 7.16 7.25
CA PRO A 170 -9.16 7.86 8.53
C PRO A 170 -8.19 9.02 8.73
N VAL A 171 -7.10 9.04 7.95
CA VAL A 171 -6.04 10.07 7.97
C VAL A 171 -5.89 10.67 6.57
N ASP A 172 -5.13 11.74 6.45
CA ASP A 172 -4.70 12.26 5.15
C ASP A 172 -3.99 11.20 4.32
N LEU A 173 -4.14 11.30 3.00
CA LEU A 173 -3.68 10.30 2.06
C LEU A 173 -2.15 10.35 1.96
N ASN A 174 -1.49 9.40 2.62
CA ASN A 174 -0.05 9.30 2.58
C ASN A 174 0.44 8.91 1.18
N GLU A 175 1.41 9.68 0.71
CA GLU A 175 1.97 9.64 -0.64
C GLU A 175 2.75 8.36 -0.94
N LYS A 176 3.44 7.82 0.07
CA LYS A 176 4.31 6.65 -0.06
C LYS A 176 3.58 5.34 0.21
N THR A 177 2.45 5.37 0.89
CA THR A 177 1.75 4.14 1.33
C THR A 177 0.32 4.05 0.81
N THR A 178 -0.53 5.02 1.10
CA THR A 178 -1.96 4.96 0.78
C THR A 178 -2.22 5.17 -0.71
N ILE A 179 -1.64 6.22 -1.31
CA ILE A 179 -1.85 6.53 -2.73
C ILE A 179 -1.38 5.39 -3.65
N PRO A 180 -0.20 4.78 -3.45
CA PRO A 180 0.24 3.65 -4.28
C PRO A 180 -0.69 2.43 -4.16
N LYS A 181 -1.24 2.14 -2.97
CA LYS A 181 -2.21 1.05 -2.77
C LYS A 181 -3.52 1.33 -3.51
N LEU A 182 -4.05 2.55 -3.44
CA LEU A 182 -5.23 2.97 -4.20
C LEU A 182 -4.97 2.93 -5.72
N GLY A 183 -3.79 3.39 -6.16
CA GLY A 183 -3.37 3.32 -7.56
C GLY A 183 -3.28 1.89 -8.08
N ARG A 184 -2.81 0.95 -7.26
CA ARG A 184 -2.82 -0.49 -7.58
C ARG A 184 -4.25 -1.02 -7.77
N LEU A 185 -5.19 -0.65 -6.89
CA LEU A 185 -6.60 -1.04 -7.04
C LEU A 185 -7.21 -0.45 -8.31
N LEU A 186 -6.91 0.81 -8.63
CA LEU A 186 -7.31 1.45 -9.88
C LEU A 186 -6.76 0.75 -11.11
N LYS A 187 -5.48 0.40 -11.11
CA LYS A 187 -4.87 -0.39 -12.18
C LYS A 187 -5.57 -1.75 -12.37
N ILE A 188 -5.96 -2.41 -11.28
CA ILE A 188 -6.74 -3.65 -11.34
C ILE A 188 -8.12 -3.41 -11.96
N ALA A 189 -8.82 -2.33 -11.57
CA ALA A 189 -10.11 -1.96 -12.15
C ALA A 189 -10.01 -1.68 -13.66
N LEU A 190 -9.01 -0.90 -14.09
CA LEU A 190 -8.77 -0.60 -15.51
C LEU A 190 -8.47 -1.86 -16.32
N SER A 191 -7.69 -2.80 -15.76
CA SER A 191 -7.41 -4.09 -16.42
C SER A 191 -8.65 -4.97 -16.64
N ARG A 192 -9.79 -4.59 -16.05
CA ARG A 192 -11.08 -5.30 -16.15
C ARG A 192 -12.08 -4.62 -17.08
N GLY A 193 -11.63 -3.64 -17.86
CA GLY A 193 -12.45 -2.97 -18.87
C GLY A 193 -13.08 -1.66 -18.41
N HIS A 194 -12.70 -1.12 -17.26
CA HIS A 194 -13.05 0.27 -16.92
C HIS A 194 -12.22 1.25 -17.76
N PHE A 195 -12.86 2.31 -18.25
CA PHE A 195 -12.22 3.30 -19.10
C PHE A 195 -11.47 4.37 -18.28
N PRO A 196 -10.25 4.79 -18.69
CA PRO A 196 -9.50 5.86 -18.03
C PRO A 196 -10.28 7.18 -17.94
N ASP A 197 -11.03 7.56 -18.98
CA ASP A 197 -11.80 8.81 -19.02
C ASP A 197 -12.80 8.93 -17.86
N THR A 198 -13.35 7.79 -17.41
CA THR A 198 -14.25 7.77 -16.25
C THR A 198 -13.54 8.23 -14.98
N ILE A 199 -12.32 7.78 -14.72
CA ILE A 199 -11.60 8.22 -13.52
C ILE A 199 -11.15 9.69 -13.65
N VAL A 200 -10.72 10.11 -14.84
CA VAL A 200 -10.29 11.49 -15.07
C VAL A 200 -11.44 12.47 -14.85
N THR A 201 -12.62 12.20 -15.40
CA THR A 201 -13.81 13.04 -15.19
C THR A 201 -14.27 13.08 -13.74
N LEU A 202 -14.15 11.98 -13.00
CA LEU A 202 -14.45 11.96 -11.55
C LEU A 202 -13.42 12.77 -10.76
N LEU A 203 -12.13 12.70 -11.12
CA LEU A 203 -11.07 13.48 -10.50
C LEU A 203 -11.18 14.97 -10.82
N GLU A 204 -11.62 15.35 -12.01
CA GLU A 204 -11.90 16.75 -12.37
C GLU A 204 -13.04 17.33 -11.52
N LYS A 205 -14.11 16.55 -11.26
CA LYS A 205 -15.17 16.93 -10.32
C LYS A 205 -14.65 17.04 -8.89
N GLY A 206 -13.75 16.14 -8.52
CA GLY A 206 -13.16 16.07 -7.19
C GLY A 206 -14.03 15.38 -6.16
N THR A 207 -13.41 15.05 -5.04
CA THR A 207 -13.98 14.34 -3.89
C THR A 207 -13.58 15.04 -2.61
N LYS A 208 -13.88 14.44 -1.44
CA LYS A 208 -13.50 15.06 -0.16
C LYS A 208 -11.98 15.23 -0.08
N LYS A 209 -11.20 14.25 -0.55
CA LYS A 209 -9.72 14.25 -0.42
C LYS A 209 -8.94 14.31 -1.73
N ILE A 210 -9.55 14.07 -2.90
CA ILE A 210 -8.80 13.89 -4.16
C ILE A 210 -9.44 14.70 -5.29
N GLY A 211 -8.62 15.37 -6.11
CA GLY A 211 -9.06 16.06 -7.33
C GLY A 211 -9.72 17.42 -7.11
N GLY A 212 -10.57 17.84 -8.06
CA GLY A 212 -11.21 19.14 -8.11
C GLY A 212 -10.32 20.23 -8.72
N SER A 213 -10.89 21.41 -8.97
CA SER A 213 -10.21 22.49 -9.70
C SER A 213 -9.40 23.45 -8.80
N ASN A 214 -9.85 23.64 -7.55
CA ASN A 214 -9.42 24.79 -6.73
C ASN A 214 -8.30 24.48 -5.72
N ASP A 215 -8.17 23.22 -5.28
CA ASP A 215 -7.23 22.85 -4.22
C ASP A 215 -5.99 22.17 -4.80
N SER A 216 -4.83 22.83 -4.74
CA SER A 216 -3.57 22.31 -5.27
C SER A 216 -3.23 20.94 -4.68
N LYS A 217 -3.39 20.75 -3.37
CA LYS A 217 -3.03 19.49 -2.69
C LYS A 217 -3.90 18.32 -3.17
N LYS A 218 -5.18 18.55 -3.41
CA LYS A 218 -6.08 17.52 -3.94
C LYS A 218 -5.76 17.21 -5.39
N ARG A 219 -5.39 18.21 -6.20
CA ARG A 219 -4.93 18.01 -7.58
C ARG A 219 -3.63 17.21 -7.63
N MET A 220 -2.64 17.54 -6.79
CA MET A 220 -1.41 16.76 -6.64
C MET A 220 -1.70 15.31 -6.24
N THR A 221 -2.63 15.09 -5.31
CA THR A 221 -3.07 13.75 -4.89
C THR A 221 -3.70 12.98 -6.05
N ALA A 222 -4.50 13.65 -6.89
CA ALA A 222 -5.07 13.06 -8.11
C ALA A 222 -3.97 12.67 -9.12
N ALA A 223 -2.99 13.55 -9.35
CA ALA A 223 -1.85 13.27 -10.21
C ALA A 223 -1.06 12.04 -9.73
N ARG A 224 -0.73 11.97 -8.43
CA ARG A 224 -0.03 10.81 -7.83
C ARG A 224 -0.83 9.52 -7.96
N LEU A 225 -2.15 9.58 -7.79
CA LEU A 225 -3.02 8.41 -7.96
C LEU A 225 -2.98 7.89 -9.41
N LEU A 226 -3.07 8.79 -10.39
CA LEU A 226 -3.01 8.46 -11.82
C LEU A 226 -1.64 7.88 -12.21
N ILE A 227 -0.55 8.49 -11.74
CA ILE A 227 0.82 7.99 -11.94
C ILE A 227 0.95 6.58 -11.35
N SER A 228 0.49 6.37 -10.10
CA SER A 228 0.51 5.08 -9.42
C SER A 228 -0.31 4.00 -10.12
N ALA A 229 -1.38 4.41 -10.83
CA ALA A 229 -2.22 3.51 -11.62
C ALA A 229 -1.66 3.20 -13.02
N GLY A 230 -0.58 3.85 -13.44
CA GLY A 230 -0.01 3.72 -14.79
C GLY A 230 -0.70 4.61 -15.84
N LEU A 231 -1.50 5.58 -15.42
CA LEU A 231 -2.16 6.60 -16.24
C LEU A 231 -1.37 7.91 -16.25
N ALA A 232 -0.05 7.83 -16.39
CA ALA A 232 0.81 9.02 -16.39
C ALA A 232 0.37 10.03 -17.46
N ALA A 233 -0.05 9.60 -18.65
CA ALA A 233 -0.54 10.49 -19.71
C ALA A 233 -1.70 11.42 -19.28
N ASP A 234 -2.55 10.97 -18.36
CA ASP A 234 -3.71 11.75 -17.90
C ASP A 234 -3.39 12.62 -16.67
N ALA A 235 -2.29 12.32 -15.97
CA ALA A 235 -1.92 13.00 -14.73
C ALA A 235 -1.52 14.47 -14.96
N GLY A 236 -1.03 14.82 -16.16
CA GLY A 236 -0.53 16.17 -16.47
C GLY A 236 -1.57 17.27 -16.30
N LYS A 237 -2.86 16.98 -16.47
CA LYS A 237 -3.97 17.94 -16.28
C LYS A 237 -4.07 18.45 -14.83
N PHE A 238 -3.58 17.67 -13.88
CA PHE A 238 -3.64 17.97 -12.45
C PHE A 238 -2.34 18.60 -11.93
N LEU A 239 -1.29 18.68 -12.75
CA LEU A 239 0.00 19.22 -12.35
C LEU A 239 0.16 20.67 -12.82
N PRO A 240 0.83 21.53 -12.02
CA PRO A 240 1.32 22.80 -12.51
C PRO A 240 2.48 22.59 -13.50
N LYS A 241 2.84 23.65 -14.23
CA LYS A 241 4.08 23.62 -15.02
C LYS A 241 5.27 23.65 -14.06
N ILE A 242 6.41 23.08 -14.50
CA ILE A 242 7.65 23.05 -13.68
C ILE A 242 8.05 24.45 -13.22
N ASP A 243 8.00 25.43 -14.12
CA ASP A 243 8.44 26.81 -13.84
C ASP A 243 7.48 27.59 -12.94
N ASP A 244 6.25 27.11 -12.75
CA ASP A 244 5.24 27.75 -11.90
C ASP A 244 5.26 27.22 -10.45
N SER A 245 6.11 26.22 -10.16
CA SER A 245 6.16 25.54 -8.86
C SER A 245 7.46 25.81 -8.11
N ASP A 246 7.34 26.28 -6.86
CA ASP A 246 8.45 26.44 -5.90
C ASP A 246 8.32 25.46 -4.72
N ASP A 247 7.31 24.58 -4.73
CA ASP A 247 7.13 23.58 -3.67
C ASP A 247 7.93 22.32 -4.01
N PRO A 248 8.90 21.90 -3.15
CA PRO A 248 9.65 20.66 -3.36
C PRO A 248 8.77 19.43 -3.58
N ASP A 249 7.60 19.35 -2.92
CA ASP A 249 6.70 18.21 -3.04
C ASP A 249 5.99 18.18 -4.40
N GLU A 250 5.66 19.34 -4.96
CA GLU A 250 5.10 19.46 -6.31
C GLU A 250 6.15 19.10 -7.37
N LEU A 251 7.36 19.64 -7.24
CA LEU A 251 8.49 19.35 -8.13
C LEU A 251 8.84 17.86 -8.13
N ASP A 252 8.77 17.19 -6.98
CA ASP A 252 8.98 15.74 -6.88
C ASP A 252 7.95 14.95 -7.69
N ILE A 253 6.67 15.34 -7.62
CA ILE A 253 5.61 14.71 -8.43
C ILE A 253 5.86 14.93 -9.92
N ILE A 254 6.26 16.14 -10.31
CA ILE A 254 6.53 16.45 -11.72
C ILE A 254 7.72 15.63 -12.24
N ALA A 255 8.77 15.46 -11.44
CA ALA A 255 9.88 14.56 -11.77
C ALA A 255 9.39 13.12 -12.00
N ASN A 256 8.59 12.59 -11.06
CA ASN A 256 8.04 11.24 -11.15
C ASN A 256 7.05 11.07 -12.33
N TYR A 257 6.28 12.11 -12.66
CA TYR A 257 5.38 12.17 -13.81
C TYR A 257 6.15 12.01 -15.12
N HIS A 258 7.22 12.79 -15.32
CA HIS A 258 8.02 12.70 -16.54
C HIS A 258 8.80 11.39 -16.65
N LEU A 259 9.26 10.82 -15.52
CA LEU A 259 9.83 9.47 -15.49
C LEU A 259 8.79 8.41 -15.91
N ALA A 260 7.56 8.51 -15.41
CA ALA A 260 6.49 7.57 -15.75
C ALA A 260 6.06 7.71 -17.22
N LEU A 261 6.06 8.92 -17.78
CA LEU A 261 5.84 9.14 -19.21
C LEU A 261 6.96 8.52 -20.04
N HIS A 262 8.22 8.79 -19.71
CA HIS A 262 9.37 8.23 -20.43
C HIS A 262 9.39 6.69 -20.40
N ALA A 263 8.98 6.09 -19.29
CA ALA A 263 8.87 4.63 -19.16
C ALA A 263 7.79 4.03 -20.08
N LYS A 264 6.74 4.79 -20.41
CA LYS A 264 5.66 4.36 -21.32
C LYS A 264 5.98 4.67 -22.77
N GLU A 265 6.54 5.85 -23.02
CA GLU A 265 6.87 6.35 -24.34
C GLU A 265 8.21 7.11 -24.24
N PRO A 266 9.33 6.49 -24.67
CA PRO A 266 10.64 7.11 -24.61
C PRO A 266 10.74 8.21 -25.68
N LYS A 267 10.17 9.38 -25.36
CA LYS A 267 10.28 10.61 -26.13
C LYS A 267 11.46 11.44 -25.64
N GLU A 268 12.18 12.03 -26.59
CA GLU A 268 13.19 13.04 -26.31
C GLU A 268 12.57 14.19 -25.51
N GLY A 269 13.23 14.59 -24.42
CA GLY A 269 12.80 15.70 -23.55
C GLY A 269 12.20 15.31 -22.21
N HIS A 270 11.52 14.17 -22.05
CA HIS A 270 10.95 13.79 -20.74
C HIS A 270 12.03 13.56 -19.67
N LEU A 271 13.17 12.96 -20.03
CA LEU A 271 14.31 12.83 -19.11
C LEU A 271 14.89 14.19 -18.73
N GLY A 272 14.95 15.14 -19.67
CA GLY A 272 15.41 16.51 -19.39
C GLY A 272 14.48 17.26 -18.44
N LEU A 273 13.16 17.09 -18.57
CA LEU A 273 12.19 17.70 -17.67
C LEU A 273 12.20 17.05 -16.28
N ALA A 274 12.35 15.72 -16.20
CA ALA A 274 12.54 15.00 -14.94
C ALA A 274 13.84 15.45 -14.23
N TRP A 275 14.92 15.60 -15.00
CA TRP A 275 16.19 16.13 -14.50
C TRP A 275 16.05 17.55 -13.97
N LYS A 276 15.45 18.45 -14.74
CA LYS A 276 15.19 19.84 -14.34
C LYS A 276 14.42 19.91 -13.02
N ALA A 277 13.30 19.20 -12.91
CA ALA A 277 12.52 19.15 -11.69
C ALA A 277 13.33 18.61 -10.49
N THR A 278 14.16 17.58 -10.72
CA THR A 278 15.04 17.01 -9.67
C THR A 278 16.08 18.01 -9.18
N GLN A 279 16.72 18.74 -10.09
CA GLN A 279 17.69 19.78 -9.74
C GLN A 279 17.03 20.93 -8.96
N LEU A 280 15.80 21.32 -9.32
CA LEU A 280 15.05 22.32 -8.56
C LEU A 280 14.73 21.86 -7.13
N VAL A 281 14.38 20.58 -6.91
CA VAL A 281 14.21 20.02 -5.56
C VAL A 281 15.52 20.10 -4.76
N LEU A 282 16.66 19.75 -5.37
CA LEU A 282 17.96 19.77 -4.70
C LEU A 282 18.44 21.19 -4.36
N ALA A 283 18.14 22.16 -5.23
CA ALA A 283 18.51 23.57 -5.04
C ALA A 283 17.59 24.31 -4.04
N ASN A 284 16.39 23.78 -3.78
CA ASN A 284 15.40 24.47 -2.95
C ASN A 284 15.75 24.35 -1.45
N PRO A 285 15.91 25.49 -0.72
CA PRO A 285 16.24 25.47 0.71
C PRO A 285 15.12 24.94 1.60
N LYS A 286 13.87 24.87 1.10
CA LYS A 286 12.71 24.34 1.84
C LYS A 286 12.65 22.81 1.84
N THR A 287 13.49 22.15 1.04
CA THR A 287 13.50 20.70 0.89
C THR A 287 13.90 20.01 2.19
N ILE A 288 13.01 19.17 2.72
CA ILE A 288 13.31 18.34 3.89
C ILE A 288 14.33 17.24 3.54
N GLN A 289 15.07 16.78 4.54
CA GLN A 289 16.14 15.79 4.34
C GLN A 289 15.68 14.52 3.59
N ALA A 290 14.51 13.97 3.93
CA ALA A 290 13.98 12.78 3.27
C ALA A 290 13.64 12.99 1.78
N SER A 291 13.15 14.19 1.42
CA SER A 291 12.88 14.55 0.02
C SER A 291 14.19 14.82 -0.72
N LYS A 292 15.18 15.41 -0.05
CA LYS A 292 16.53 15.62 -0.60
C LYS A 292 17.21 14.29 -0.94
N GLU A 293 17.15 13.31 -0.03
CA GLU A 293 17.69 11.96 -0.26
C GLU A 293 17.03 11.29 -1.46
N SER A 294 15.70 11.33 -1.55
CA SER A 294 14.97 10.78 -2.69
C SER A 294 15.32 11.49 -4.01
N ALA A 295 15.54 12.81 -3.98
CA ALA A 295 15.96 13.57 -5.14
C ALA A 295 17.41 13.28 -5.55
N LEU A 296 18.31 13.06 -4.59
CA LEU A 296 19.69 12.65 -4.84
C LEU A 296 19.76 11.26 -5.47
N GLU A 297 19.00 10.29 -4.94
CA GLU A 297 18.89 8.95 -5.54
C GLU A 297 18.43 9.05 -7.00
N ARG A 298 17.40 9.86 -7.25
CA ARG A 298 16.89 10.10 -8.61
C ARG A 298 17.93 10.79 -9.50
N ALA A 299 18.68 11.76 -8.98
CA ALA A 299 19.72 12.44 -9.72
C ALA A 299 20.85 11.48 -10.14
N VAL A 300 21.31 10.63 -9.23
CA VAL A 300 22.31 9.59 -9.54
C VAL A 300 21.77 8.63 -10.61
N ASP A 301 20.52 8.20 -10.49
CA ASP A 301 19.88 7.30 -11.46
C ASP A 301 19.66 7.96 -12.84
N LEU A 302 19.46 9.27 -12.88
CA LEU A 302 19.21 10.04 -14.11
C LEU A 302 20.50 10.50 -14.79
N ALA A 303 21.55 10.82 -14.04
CA ALA A 303 22.80 11.38 -14.57
C ALA A 303 23.35 10.64 -15.81
N PRO A 304 23.43 9.30 -15.86
CA PRO A 304 23.94 8.60 -17.05
C PRO A 304 22.93 8.50 -18.20
N LYS A 305 21.67 8.92 -18.01
CA LYS A 305 20.57 8.79 -18.99
C LYS A 305 20.19 10.12 -19.63
N VAL A 306 20.46 11.24 -18.96
CA VAL A 306 20.28 12.58 -19.51
C VAL A 306 21.42 12.84 -20.52
N GLU A 307 21.26 13.84 -21.40
CA GLU A 307 22.31 14.25 -22.33
C GLU A 307 23.70 14.22 -21.69
N GLU A 308 24.64 13.54 -22.35
CA GLU A 308 25.94 13.11 -21.80
C GLU A 308 26.69 14.26 -21.12
N GLU A 309 26.63 15.46 -21.71
CA GLU A 309 27.27 16.66 -21.17
C GLU A 309 26.67 17.10 -19.83
N LYS A 310 25.33 17.12 -19.69
CA LYS A 310 24.65 17.62 -18.48
C LYS A 310 24.89 16.71 -17.28
N GLY A 311 24.82 15.40 -17.49
CA GLY A 311 25.05 14.41 -16.45
C GLY A 311 26.50 14.39 -15.97
N ALA A 312 27.45 14.38 -16.91
CA ALA A 312 28.88 14.38 -16.61
C ALA A 312 29.32 15.69 -15.93
N GLN A 313 28.82 16.83 -16.40
CA GLN A 313 29.12 18.12 -15.78
C GLN A 313 28.61 18.19 -14.34
N TRP A 314 27.37 17.78 -14.08
CA TRP A 314 26.82 17.77 -12.72
C TRP A 314 27.62 16.86 -11.78
N LEU A 315 28.01 15.66 -12.24
CA LEU A 315 28.87 14.77 -11.45
C LEU A 315 30.22 15.42 -11.15
N SER A 316 30.87 16.00 -12.16
CA SER A 316 32.14 16.70 -11.99
C SER A 316 32.03 17.86 -10.99
N GLU A 317 31.02 18.72 -11.13
CA GLU A 317 30.75 19.85 -10.23
C GLU A 317 30.45 19.37 -8.79
N SER A 318 29.75 18.24 -8.65
CA SER A 318 29.45 17.63 -7.34
C SER A 318 30.73 17.21 -6.60
N PHE A 319 31.80 16.85 -7.31
CA PHE A 319 33.07 16.43 -6.70
C PHE A 319 34.12 17.53 -6.61
N THR A 320 34.06 18.55 -7.47
CA THR A 320 35.06 19.62 -7.56
C THR A 320 34.63 20.93 -6.89
N GLY A 321 33.33 21.24 -6.90
CA GLY A 321 32.78 22.51 -6.42
C GLY A 321 32.24 22.45 -4.98
N ASP A 322 31.45 21.42 -4.65
CA ASP A 322 30.80 21.29 -3.33
C ASP A 322 31.16 19.97 -2.64
N ALA A 323 32.16 20.02 -1.75
CA ALA A 323 32.60 18.85 -1.00
C ALA A 323 31.49 18.22 -0.13
N LYS A 324 30.45 18.96 0.26
CA LYS A 324 29.31 18.41 0.99
C LYS A 324 28.41 17.62 0.04
N LEU A 325 28.08 18.19 -1.11
CA LEU A 325 27.29 17.53 -2.15
C LEU A 325 27.98 16.25 -2.64
N GLY A 326 29.28 16.28 -2.89
CA GLY A 326 30.06 15.10 -3.27
C GLY A 326 30.03 13.98 -2.24
N ARG A 327 30.07 14.30 -0.93
CA ARG A 327 29.90 13.29 0.14
C ARG A 327 28.49 12.71 0.17
N GLU A 328 27.47 13.54 -0.03
CA GLU A 328 26.07 13.09 -0.08
C GLU A 328 25.83 12.18 -1.30
N VAL A 329 26.39 12.50 -2.46
CA VAL A 329 26.35 11.66 -3.67
C VAL A 329 27.05 10.32 -3.44
N LEU A 330 28.26 10.31 -2.86
CA LEU A 330 28.98 9.06 -2.53
C LEU A 330 28.21 8.19 -1.54
N ALA A 331 27.63 8.80 -0.49
CA ALA A 331 26.81 8.08 0.48
C ALA A 331 25.58 7.44 -0.19
N THR A 332 24.94 8.19 -1.10
CA THR A 332 23.77 7.72 -1.86
C THR A 332 24.13 6.56 -2.80
N ILE A 333 25.21 6.68 -3.58
CA ILE A 333 25.72 5.59 -4.45
C ILE A 333 26.06 4.35 -3.60
N GLY A 334 26.71 4.55 -2.46
CA GLY A 334 27.04 3.47 -1.52
C GLY A 334 25.79 2.75 -0.98
N ALA A 335 24.76 3.52 -0.59
CA ALA A 335 23.49 2.98 -0.12
C ALA A 335 22.73 2.23 -1.22
N LEU A 336 22.68 2.77 -2.44
CA LEU A 336 22.07 2.13 -3.61
C LEU A 336 22.76 0.81 -3.98
N THR A 337 24.09 0.81 -3.97
CA THR A 337 24.91 -0.39 -4.25
C THR A 337 24.73 -1.46 -3.17
N SER A 338 24.75 -1.05 -1.90
CA SER A 338 24.52 -1.96 -0.76
C SER A 338 23.13 -2.59 -0.81
N SER A 339 22.10 -1.78 -1.05
CA SER A 339 20.71 -2.24 -1.21
C SER A 339 20.53 -3.10 -2.47
N GLY A 340 21.35 -2.87 -3.50
CA GLY A 340 21.43 -3.75 -4.66
C GLY A 340 21.83 -5.19 -4.30
N ARG A 341 22.74 -5.40 -3.34
CA ARG A 341 23.20 -6.76 -2.98
C ARG A 341 22.11 -7.65 -2.39
N SER A 342 21.12 -7.06 -1.71
CA SER A 342 19.98 -7.79 -1.15
C SER A 342 18.81 -7.96 -2.13
N GLU A 343 18.89 -7.38 -3.33
CA GLU A 343 17.84 -7.47 -4.34
C GLU A 343 17.79 -8.88 -4.97
N PRO A 344 16.64 -9.59 -4.92
CA PRO A 344 16.53 -10.95 -5.45
C PRO A 344 16.72 -11.04 -6.97
N SER A 345 16.39 -9.96 -7.70
CA SER A 345 16.47 -9.91 -9.16
C SER A 345 17.91 -9.73 -9.66
N SER A 346 18.39 -10.64 -10.51
CA SER A 346 19.72 -10.55 -11.12
C SER A 346 19.87 -9.36 -12.08
N SER A 347 18.83 -9.02 -12.83
CA SER A 347 18.84 -7.87 -13.76
C SER A 347 18.81 -6.53 -13.03
N ALA A 348 18.07 -6.44 -11.92
CA ALA A 348 18.06 -5.26 -11.07
C ALA A 348 19.42 -5.05 -10.38
N ARG A 349 20.06 -6.15 -9.94
CA ARG A 349 21.43 -6.13 -9.41
C ARG A 349 22.44 -5.62 -10.42
N LEU A 350 22.42 -6.14 -11.65
CA LEU A 350 23.34 -5.73 -12.70
C LEU A 350 23.20 -4.24 -13.00
N ARG A 351 21.97 -3.74 -13.17
CA ARG A 351 21.73 -2.30 -13.42
C ARG A 351 22.31 -1.38 -12.36
N ARG A 352 22.29 -1.79 -11.08
CA ARG A 352 22.85 -1.00 -9.97
C ARG A 352 24.37 -1.07 -9.86
N LEU A 353 25.01 -2.06 -10.49
CA LEU A 353 26.46 -2.21 -10.54
C LEU A 353 27.08 -1.53 -11.78
N THR A 354 26.28 -1.23 -12.79
CA THR A 354 26.70 -0.55 -14.02
C THR A 354 26.34 0.94 -14.05
N LEU A 355 25.92 1.49 -12.91
CA LEU A 355 25.98 2.94 -12.66
C LEU A 355 27.45 3.35 -12.64
#